data_AF-A0A3A0FYQ8-F1
#
_entry.id   AF-A0A3A0FYQ8-F1
#
_cell.length_a   1.000
_cell.length_b   1.000
_cell.length_c   1.000
_cell.angle_alpha   90.00
_cell.angle_beta   90.00
_cell.angle_gamma   90.00
#
_symmetry.space_group_name_H-M   'P 1'
#
loop_
_entity.id
_entity.type
_entity.pdbx_description
1 polymer ?
#
loop_
_entity_poly.entity_id
_entity_poly.type
_entity_poly.pdbx_seq_one_letter_code
_entity_poly.pdbx_strand_id
1 'polypeptide(L)'
;MIGGDYSDFGFSQEPTTSNISIGQFANAHSMTEDFVLGNTSGAAQIVATSSWLAPISQNGSIVETITYLADGSSCVLAGIGDGAEIGTAISQMGSSDILFNEWPQSAWFKLNGTTVTGLNTAALALHPDPLSLADYQTAVVDRYEDSDFDPDLSGSQMASEDMRQAERPETSRPLVLATLMSALGVLAVWAVRRFR
;
A
#
# COMPACT_ATOMS: atom_id res chain seq x y z
N MET A 1 0.72 -1.71 21.00
CA MET A 1 -0.54 -1.06 20.60
C MET A 1 -0.16 0.21 19.88
N ILE A 2 -0.50 0.35 18.61
CA ILE A 2 -0.35 1.62 17.90
C ILE A 2 -1.39 2.54 18.53
N GLY A 3 -0.93 3.53 19.30
CA GLY A 3 -1.80 4.52 19.93
C GLY A 3 -2.22 5.54 18.88
N GLY A 4 -3.35 5.27 18.23
CA GLY A 4 -4.07 6.23 17.40
C GLY A 4 -5.45 6.47 18.00
N ASP A 5 -5.99 7.67 17.83
CA ASP A 5 -7.39 7.93 18.14
C ASP A 5 -8.24 7.30 17.02
N TYR A 6 -9.43 6.80 17.33
CA TYR A 6 -10.30 6.21 16.30
C TYR A 6 -10.68 7.25 15.22
N SER A 7 -10.64 8.53 15.57
CA SER A 7 -10.86 9.64 14.64
C SER A 7 -9.83 9.69 13.50
N ASP A 8 -8.60 9.19 13.72
CA ASP A 8 -7.54 9.12 12.70
C ASP A 8 -7.92 8.16 11.55
N PHE A 9 -8.85 7.24 11.78
CA PHE A 9 -9.35 6.27 10.82
C PHE A 9 -10.77 6.63 10.34
N GLY A 10 -11.19 7.90 10.47
CA GLY A 10 -12.48 8.37 10.00
C GLY A 10 -13.69 7.95 10.85
N PHE A 11 -13.47 7.29 11.99
CA PHE A 11 -14.56 6.95 12.91
C PHE A 11 -15.05 8.19 13.66
N SER A 12 -16.37 8.39 13.69
CA SER A 12 -17.03 9.51 14.38
C SER A 12 -17.14 9.34 15.89
N GLN A 13 -17.00 8.10 16.37
CA GLN A 13 -17.06 7.72 17.78
C GLN A 13 -16.28 6.43 18.00
N GLU A 14 -16.07 6.04 19.25
CA GLU A 14 -15.35 4.82 19.60
C GLU A 14 -15.96 3.58 18.92
N PRO A 15 -15.15 2.79 18.19
CA PRO A 15 -15.59 1.53 17.60
C PRO A 15 -16.01 0.50 18.66
N THR A 16 -17.17 -0.12 18.44
CA THR A 16 -17.73 -1.19 19.27
C THR A 16 -18.30 -2.27 18.36
N THR A 17 -18.56 -3.46 18.93
CA THR A 17 -19.25 -4.53 18.19
C THR A 17 -20.67 -4.20 17.79
N SER A 18 -21.28 -3.16 18.38
CA SER A 18 -22.66 -2.76 18.10
C SER A 18 -22.80 -1.71 17.01
N ASN A 19 -21.73 -0.97 16.70
CA ASN A 19 -21.76 0.11 15.72
C ASN A 19 -20.83 -0.13 14.53
N ILE A 20 -19.96 -1.15 14.55
CA ILE A 20 -19.09 -1.50 13.41
C ILE A 20 -19.60 -2.74 12.68
N SER A 21 -19.52 -2.71 11.36
CA SER A 21 -19.69 -3.89 10.51
C SER A 21 -18.65 -3.89 9.38
N ILE A 22 -18.29 -5.07 8.92
CA ILE A 22 -17.40 -5.29 7.78
C ILE A 22 -18.24 -5.84 6.64
N GLY A 23 -18.11 -5.24 5.46
CA GLY A 23 -18.81 -5.67 4.27
C GLY A 23 -18.19 -6.90 3.61
N GLN A 24 -18.61 -7.16 2.37
CA GLN A 24 -18.05 -8.24 1.57
C GLN A 24 -16.62 -7.91 1.14
N PHE A 25 -15.75 -8.91 1.19
CA PHE A 25 -14.39 -8.81 0.68
C PHE A 25 -14.34 -8.89 -0.84
N ALA A 26 -13.57 -7.99 -1.45
CA ALA A 26 -13.20 -7.99 -2.86
C ALA A 26 -11.68 -8.20 -2.97
N ASN A 27 -11.27 -9.07 -3.90
CA ASN A 27 -9.85 -9.30 -4.17
C ASN A 27 -9.30 -8.17 -5.03
N ALA A 28 -8.20 -7.56 -4.59
CA ALA A 28 -7.46 -6.61 -5.40
C ALA A 28 -6.63 -7.33 -6.45
N HIS A 29 -6.52 -6.70 -7.61
CA HIS A 29 -5.71 -7.13 -8.73
C HIS A 29 -4.64 -6.08 -9.03
N SER A 30 -3.61 -6.49 -9.76
CA SER A 30 -2.55 -5.62 -10.27
C SER A 30 -2.35 -5.83 -11.77
N MET A 31 -1.79 -4.83 -12.43
CA MET A 31 -1.31 -4.97 -13.80
C MET A 31 0.00 -5.77 -13.78
N THR A 32 0.17 -6.69 -14.74
CA THR A 32 1.47 -7.33 -14.98
C THR A 32 2.46 -6.33 -15.57
N GLU A 33 3.75 -6.64 -15.44
CA GLU A 33 4.82 -5.90 -16.12
C GLU A 33 4.57 -5.79 -17.63
N ASP A 34 4.22 -6.89 -18.28
CA ASP A 34 3.97 -6.92 -19.72
C ASP A 34 2.80 -6.03 -20.14
N PHE A 35 1.83 -5.80 -19.26
CA PHE A 35 0.76 -4.83 -19.52
C PHE A 35 1.28 -3.40 -19.47
N VAL A 36 2.04 -3.08 -18.42
CA VAL A 36 2.61 -1.75 -18.19
C VAL A 36 3.60 -1.37 -19.29
N LEU A 37 4.38 -2.33 -19.79
CA LEU A 37 5.33 -2.14 -20.90
C LEU A 37 4.69 -2.24 -22.28
N GLY A 38 3.41 -2.62 -22.37
CA GLY A 38 2.71 -2.75 -23.66
C GLY A 38 3.09 -4.01 -24.47
N ASN A 39 3.81 -4.96 -23.87
CA ASN A 39 4.21 -6.22 -24.51
C ASN A 39 3.01 -7.15 -24.74
N THR A 40 2.07 -7.19 -23.78
CA THR A 40 0.86 -8.02 -23.83
C THR A 40 -0.35 -7.21 -23.41
N SER A 41 -1.52 -7.50 -24.00
CA SER A 41 -2.75 -6.75 -23.75
C SER A 41 -3.90 -7.64 -23.28
N GLY A 42 -4.98 -6.99 -22.81
CA GLY A 42 -6.23 -7.64 -22.44
C GLY A 42 -6.35 -7.99 -20.96
N ALA A 43 -7.57 -8.36 -20.56
CA ALA A 43 -7.95 -8.51 -19.15
C ALA A 43 -7.17 -9.60 -18.40
N ALA A 44 -6.59 -10.57 -19.11
CA ALA A 44 -5.74 -11.61 -18.52
C ALA A 44 -4.46 -11.05 -17.88
N GLN A 45 -4.10 -9.80 -18.19
CA GLN A 45 -2.96 -9.10 -17.61
C GLN A 45 -3.31 -8.28 -16.36
N ILE A 46 -4.57 -8.31 -15.93
CA ILE A 46 -5.01 -7.76 -14.63
C ILE A 46 -5.18 -8.94 -13.69
N VAL A 47 -4.15 -9.22 -12.90
CA VAL A 47 -4.00 -10.49 -12.17
C VAL A 47 -4.33 -10.32 -10.69
N ALA A 48 -4.96 -11.36 -10.11
CA ALA A 48 -5.31 -11.39 -8.71
C ALA A 48 -4.06 -11.29 -7.82
N THR A 49 -4.13 -10.46 -6.78
CA THR A 49 -3.09 -10.36 -5.74
C THR A 49 -3.49 -11.17 -4.51
N SER A 50 -2.60 -11.25 -3.51
CA SER A 50 -2.94 -11.76 -2.18
C SER A 50 -3.83 -10.81 -1.36
N SER A 51 -4.08 -9.58 -1.82
CA SER A 51 -4.78 -8.55 -1.06
C SER A 51 -6.30 -8.62 -1.24
N TRP A 52 -7.02 -8.50 -0.13
CA TRP A 52 -8.48 -8.49 -0.06
C TRP A 52 -8.94 -7.29 0.76
N LEU A 53 -9.87 -6.51 0.20
CA LEU A 53 -10.38 -5.29 0.81
C LEU A 53 -11.87 -5.44 1.12
N ALA A 54 -12.31 -4.89 2.23
CA ALA A 54 -13.74 -4.77 2.54
C ALA A 54 -14.06 -3.39 3.13
N PRO A 55 -15.26 -2.85 2.89
CA PRO A 55 -15.69 -1.62 3.55
C PRO A 55 -15.92 -1.85 5.04
N ILE A 56 -15.47 -0.90 5.85
CA ILE A 56 -15.82 -0.76 7.26
C ILE A 56 -16.96 0.25 7.35
N SER A 57 -18.06 -0.13 7.98
CA SER A 57 -19.17 0.79 8.25
C SER A 57 -19.31 1.08 9.73
N GLN A 58 -19.54 2.35 10.08
CA GLN A 58 -19.95 2.79 11.41
C GLN A 58 -21.39 3.31 11.37
N ASN A 59 -22.26 2.73 12.20
CA ASN A 59 -23.70 3.06 12.24
C ASN A 59 -24.39 2.96 10.87
N GLY A 60 -23.95 2.02 10.02
CA GLY A 60 -24.49 1.80 8.67
C GLY A 60 -23.89 2.67 7.56
N SER A 61 -23.03 3.64 7.88
CA SER A 61 -22.31 4.45 6.90
C SER A 61 -20.90 3.91 6.72
N ILE A 62 -20.43 3.76 5.47
CA ILE A 62 -19.05 3.38 5.18
C ILE A 62 -18.12 4.52 5.59
N VAL A 63 -17.11 4.20 6.39
CA VAL A 63 -16.15 5.15 6.95
C VAL A 63 -14.71 4.84 6.58
N GLU A 64 -14.39 3.58 6.27
CA GLU A 64 -13.05 3.17 5.87
C GLU A 64 -13.03 1.86 5.07
N THR A 65 -11.84 1.40 4.69
CA THR A 65 -11.58 0.02 4.24
C THR A 65 -10.70 -0.73 5.24
N ILE A 66 -10.86 -2.05 5.26
CA ILE A 66 -9.93 -2.97 5.91
C ILE A 66 -9.28 -3.86 4.85
N THR A 67 -7.98 -4.07 4.97
CA THR A 67 -7.18 -4.86 4.02
C THR A 67 -6.57 -6.06 4.72
N TYR A 68 -6.79 -7.23 4.14
CA TYR A 68 -6.17 -8.49 4.54
C TYR A 68 -5.30 -9.04 3.42
N LEU A 69 -4.27 -9.79 3.81
CA LEU A 69 -3.43 -10.52 2.89
C LEU A 69 -3.59 -12.00 3.11
N ALA A 70 -3.80 -12.75 2.04
CA ALA A 70 -3.74 -14.20 2.06
C ALA A 70 -2.28 -14.64 2.22
N ASP A 71 -2.01 -15.45 3.24
CA ASP A 71 -0.72 -16.10 3.50
C ASP A 71 -0.94 -17.61 3.65
N GLY A 72 -0.80 -18.31 2.53
CA GLY A 72 -1.08 -19.74 2.42
C GLY A 72 -2.53 -20.07 2.77
N SER A 73 -2.74 -20.77 3.89
CA SER A 73 -4.07 -21.13 4.41
C SER A 73 -4.60 -20.15 5.46
N SER A 74 -3.91 -19.04 5.69
CA SER A 74 -4.27 -18.03 6.70
C SER A 74 -4.44 -16.66 6.06
N CYS A 75 -5.02 -15.72 6.80
CA CYS A 75 -5.09 -14.32 6.40
C CYS A 75 -4.51 -13.45 7.53
N VAL A 76 -3.71 -12.46 7.16
CA VAL A 76 -3.16 -11.48 8.10
C VAL A 76 -3.77 -10.11 7.82
N LEU A 77 -4.07 -9.37 8.89
CA LEU A 77 -4.51 -7.98 8.76
C LEU A 77 -3.33 -7.14 8.26
N ALA A 78 -3.49 -6.52 7.10
CA ALA A 78 -2.49 -5.62 6.54
C ALA A 78 -2.68 -4.19 7.04
N GLY A 79 -3.94 -3.75 7.20
CA GLY A 79 -4.22 -2.42 7.72
C GLY A 79 -5.64 -1.94 7.44
N ILE A 80 -5.82 -0.65 7.71
CA ILE A 80 -7.01 0.16 7.47
C ILE A 80 -6.50 1.45 6.83
N GLY A 81 -7.11 1.96 5.75
CA GLY A 81 -6.71 3.27 5.22
C GLY A 81 -6.82 3.52 3.72
N ASP A 82 -7.55 2.73 2.93
CA ASP A 82 -7.78 3.08 1.51
C ASP A 82 -8.92 4.10 1.33
N GLY A 83 -9.61 4.51 2.40
CA GLY A 83 -10.62 5.56 2.33
C GLY A 83 -12.05 5.03 2.26
N ALA A 84 -12.99 5.79 2.82
CA ALA A 84 -14.42 5.58 2.61
C ALA A 84 -14.85 5.59 1.14
N GLU A 85 -14.11 6.30 0.27
CA GLU A 85 -14.34 6.35 -1.18
C GLU A 85 -14.18 4.95 -1.80
N ILE A 86 -13.08 4.26 -1.47
CA ILE A 86 -12.83 2.88 -1.92
C ILE A 86 -13.81 1.91 -1.31
N GLY A 87 -14.10 2.04 -0.01
CA GLY A 87 -15.12 1.21 0.64
C GLY A 87 -16.49 1.33 -0.04
N THR A 88 -16.89 2.56 -0.40
CA THR A 88 -18.13 2.83 -1.12
C THR A 88 -18.10 2.20 -2.51
N ALA A 89 -17.01 2.36 -3.25
CA ALA A 89 -16.83 1.75 -4.56
C ALA A 89 -16.96 0.22 -4.51
N ILE A 90 -16.28 -0.44 -3.56
CA ILE A 90 -16.35 -1.90 -3.35
C ILE A 90 -17.80 -2.34 -3.07
N SER A 91 -18.54 -1.59 -2.23
CA SER A 91 -19.92 -1.95 -1.89
C SER A 91 -20.89 -1.91 -3.08
N GLN A 92 -20.51 -1.23 -4.16
CA GLN A 92 -21.31 -1.05 -5.38
C GLN A 92 -20.86 -1.95 -6.54
N MET A 93 -19.76 -2.70 -6.37
CA MET A 93 -19.23 -3.56 -7.42
C MET A 93 -20.14 -4.75 -7.69
N GLY A 94 -20.29 -5.07 -8.98
CA GLY A 94 -20.91 -6.32 -9.42
C GLY A 94 -19.98 -7.51 -9.23
N SER A 95 -20.53 -8.72 -9.22
CA SER A 95 -19.75 -9.96 -9.06
C SER A 95 -18.75 -10.24 -10.19
N SER A 96 -18.89 -9.55 -11.33
CA SER A 96 -17.98 -9.63 -12.49
C SER A 96 -16.98 -8.48 -12.55
N ASP A 97 -17.04 -7.52 -11.63
CA ASP A 97 -16.13 -6.39 -11.62
C ASP A 97 -14.79 -6.81 -11.03
N ILE A 98 -13.69 -6.37 -11.65
CA ILE A 98 -12.33 -6.59 -11.17
C ILE A 98 -11.84 -5.29 -10.54
N LEU A 99 -11.54 -5.31 -9.24
CA LEU A 99 -10.89 -4.20 -8.53
C LEU A 99 -9.39 -4.29 -8.76
N PHE A 100 -8.76 -3.23 -9.24
CA PHE A 100 -7.30 -3.19 -9.38
C PHE A 100 -6.73 -1.82 -9.02
N ASN A 101 -5.48 -1.83 -8.59
CA ASN A 101 -4.75 -0.62 -8.23
C ASN A 101 -3.65 -0.36 -9.26
N GLU A 102 -3.50 0.90 -9.63
CA GLU A 102 -2.31 1.39 -10.30
C GLU A 102 -1.35 2.02 -9.29
N TRP A 103 -0.33 1.25 -8.94
CA TRP A 103 0.82 1.70 -8.16
C TRP A 103 1.84 2.35 -9.11
N PRO A 104 2.52 3.45 -8.73
CA PRO A 104 2.54 4.12 -7.42
C PRO A 104 1.50 5.22 -7.23
N GLN A 105 0.60 5.42 -8.21
CA GLN A 105 -0.35 6.54 -8.21
C GLN A 105 -1.41 6.48 -7.09
N SER A 106 -1.50 5.35 -6.39
CA SER A 106 -2.57 5.07 -5.42
C SER A 106 -3.96 5.25 -6.05
N ALA A 107 -4.04 4.94 -7.34
CA ALA A 107 -5.24 5.10 -8.16
C ALA A 107 -5.96 3.76 -8.26
N TRP A 108 -7.21 3.70 -7.79
CA TRP A 108 -8.02 2.50 -7.83
C TRP A 108 -9.00 2.55 -8.98
N PHE A 109 -9.12 1.43 -9.68
CA PHE A 109 -9.98 1.28 -10.83
C PHE A 109 -10.84 0.03 -10.70
N LYS A 110 -11.98 0.02 -11.39
CA LYS A 110 -12.69 -1.21 -11.73
C LYS A 110 -12.60 -1.50 -13.21
N LEU A 111 -12.50 -2.78 -13.55
CA LEU A 111 -12.67 -3.30 -14.90
C LEU A 111 -13.98 -4.10 -14.96
N ASN A 112 -14.91 -3.69 -15.82
CA ASN A 112 -16.12 -4.44 -16.16
C ASN A 112 -16.09 -4.77 -17.66
N GLY A 113 -15.92 -6.06 -18.00
CA GLY A 113 -15.70 -6.48 -19.38
C GLY A 113 -14.43 -5.87 -19.95
N THR A 114 -14.57 -4.83 -20.77
CA THR A 114 -13.45 -4.08 -21.37
C THR A 114 -13.42 -2.62 -20.96
N THR A 115 -14.28 -2.19 -20.04
CA THR A 115 -14.36 -0.79 -19.60
C THR A 115 -13.66 -0.62 -18.27
N VAL A 116 -12.68 0.29 -18.24
CA VAL A 116 -11.97 0.74 -17.04
C VAL A 116 -12.64 2.00 -16.51
N THR A 117 -12.91 2.06 -15.21
CA THR A 117 -13.52 3.23 -14.54
C THR A 117 -12.74 3.54 -13.27
N GLY A 118 -12.35 4.81 -13.09
CA GLY A 118 -11.72 5.27 -11.86
C GLY A 118 -12.68 5.22 -10.66
N LEU A 119 -12.17 4.80 -9.51
CA LEU A 119 -12.94 4.63 -8.28
C LEU A 119 -12.60 5.63 -7.19
N ASN A 120 -11.43 6.27 -7.27
CA ASN A 120 -11.04 7.32 -6.34
C ASN A 120 -10.57 8.59 -7.02
N THR A 121 -10.40 9.64 -6.21
CA THR A 121 -9.90 10.94 -6.65
C THR A 121 -8.59 10.83 -7.47
N ALA A 122 -7.65 9.98 -7.05
CA ALA A 122 -6.41 9.76 -7.78
C ALA A 122 -6.64 9.14 -9.17
N ALA A 123 -7.49 8.12 -9.27
CA ALA A 123 -7.86 7.51 -10.53
C ALA A 123 -8.61 8.47 -11.47
N LEU A 124 -9.53 9.27 -10.92
CA LEU A 124 -10.28 10.27 -11.68
C LEU A 124 -9.40 11.45 -12.13
N ALA A 125 -8.31 11.74 -11.43
CA ALA A 125 -7.32 12.72 -11.88
C ALA A 125 -6.53 12.22 -13.10
N LEU A 126 -6.28 10.91 -13.19
CA LEU A 126 -5.65 10.28 -14.35
C LEU A 126 -6.65 10.15 -15.51
N HIS A 127 -7.85 9.67 -15.21
CA HIS A 127 -8.89 9.34 -16.18
C HIS A 127 -10.27 9.76 -15.65
N PRO A 128 -10.72 11.00 -15.96
CA PRO A 128 -12.00 11.51 -15.48
C PRO A 128 -13.22 10.73 -15.99
N ASP A 129 -13.10 10.19 -17.20
CA ASP A 129 -14.15 9.44 -17.89
C ASP A 129 -13.75 7.95 -18.04
N PRO A 130 -14.73 7.02 -18.11
CA PRO A 130 -14.44 5.62 -18.40
C PRO A 130 -13.75 5.43 -19.75
N LEU A 131 -12.80 4.50 -19.80
CA LEU A 131 -12.01 4.18 -20.99
C LEU A 131 -12.13 2.71 -21.37
N SER A 132 -11.79 2.37 -22.61
CA SER A 132 -11.55 0.97 -22.96
C SER A 132 -10.25 0.48 -22.31
N LEU A 133 -10.13 -0.83 -22.06
CA LEU A 133 -8.91 -1.42 -21.48
C LEU A 133 -7.69 -1.18 -22.38
N ALA A 134 -7.87 -1.12 -23.70
CA ALA A 134 -6.79 -0.84 -24.64
C ALA A 134 -6.32 0.63 -24.56
N ASP A 135 -7.26 1.58 -24.48
CA ASP A 135 -6.92 3.00 -24.31
C ASP A 135 -6.29 3.24 -22.94
N TYR A 136 -6.80 2.58 -21.91
CA TYR A 136 -6.20 2.60 -20.57
C TYR A 136 -4.76 2.07 -20.61
N GLN A 137 -4.51 0.92 -21.26
CA GLN A 137 -3.16 0.40 -21.43
C GLN A 137 -2.24 1.40 -22.13
N THR A 138 -2.73 2.04 -23.20
CA THR A 138 -1.95 3.03 -23.95
C THR A 138 -1.53 4.18 -23.02
N ALA A 139 -2.46 4.68 -22.21
CA ALA A 139 -2.16 5.72 -21.23
C ALA A 139 -1.21 5.28 -20.12
N VAL A 140 -1.25 4.00 -19.71
CA VAL A 140 -0.30 3.43 -18.75
C VAL A 140 1.09 3.34 -19.37
N VAL A 141 1.22 2.83 -20.60
CA VAL A 141 2.50 2.75 -21.31
C VAL A 141 3.13 4.14 -21.47
N ASP A 142 2.35 5.10 -21.97
CA ASP A 142 2.82 6.49 -22.14
C ASP A 142 3.29 7.12 -20.83
N ARG A 143 2.66 6.73 -19.70
CA ARG A 143 3.00 7.25 -18.37
C ARG A 143 4.30 6.64 -17.84
N TYR A 144 4.64 5.43 -18.23
CA TYR A 144 5.76 4.67 -17.68
C TYR A 144 6.91 4.40 -18.68
N GLU A 145 6.82 4.84 -19.93
CA GLU A 145 7.79 4.59 -21.02
C GLU A 145 9.27 4.84 -20.63
N ASP A 146 9.53 5.90 -19.85
CA ASP A 146 10.88 6.30 -19.40
C ASP A 146 11.15 6.00 -17.92
N SER A 147 10.33 5.17 -17.28
CA SER A 147 10.47 4.86 -15.86
C SER A 147 11.45 3.71 -15.65
N ASP A 148 12.46 3.89 -14.78
CA ASP A 148 13.26 2.77 -14.21
C ASP A 148 12.42 1.91 -13.24
N PHE A 149 11.11 1.87 -13.43
CA PHE A 149 10.14 1.26 -12.54
C PHE A 149 10.12 -0.25 -12.77
N ASP A 150 10.31 -1.01 -11.70
CA ASP A 150 10.05 -2.45 -11.66
C ASP A 150 8.58 -2.68 -11.22
N PRO A 151 7.66 -2.97 -12.14
CA PRO A 151 6.26 -3.22 -11.83
C PRO A 151 6.01 -4.51 -11.01
N ASP A 152 7.03 -5.35 -10.76
CA ASP A 152 6.94 -6.50 -9.85
C ASP A 152 6.79 -6.09 -8.36
N LEU A 153 6.78 -4.79 -8.07
CA LEU A 153 6.44 -4.22 -6.76
C LEU A 153 4.93 -4.22 -6.45
N SER A 154 4.15 -5.05 -7.15
CA SER A 154 2.69 -5.21 -6.99
C SER A 154 2.29 -5.78 -5.62
N GLY A 155 2.43 -4.99 -4.54
CA GLY A 155 1.79 -5.16 -3.24
C GLY A 155 2.08 -6.45 -2.44
N SER A 156 2.71 -7.44 -3.05
CA SER A 156 2.91 -8.78 -2.50
C SER A 156 4.20 -8.86 -1.68
N GLN A 157 5.20 -8.02 -2.00
CA GLN A 157 6.47 -7.98 -1.25
C GLN A 157 6.49 -6.98 -0.08
N MET A 158 5.77 -5.85 -0.16
CA MET A 158 5.82 -4.84 0.91
C MET A 158 5.25 -5.34 2.25
N ALA A 159 4.30 -6.28 2.23
CA ALA A 159 3.84 -6.90 3.48
C ALA A 159 4.76 -8.01 4.01
N SER A 160 5.66 -8.54 3.18
CA SER A 160 6.52 -9.65 3.54
C SER A 160 7.85 -9.19 4.12
N GLU A 161 8.42 -8.06 3.70
CA GLU A 161 9.74 -7.62 4.19
C GLU A 161 9.67 -6.82 5.48
N ASP A 162 8.72 -5.90 5.61
CA ASP A 162 8.56 -5.09 6.82
C ASP A 162 8.05 -5.92 8.01
N MET A 163 7.26 -6.97 7.74
CA MET A 163 6.76 -7.88 8.77
C MET A 163 7.72 -9.03 9.09
N ARG A 164 8.58 -9.46 8.14
CA ARG A 164 9.67 -10.43 8.44
C ARG A 164 10.82 -9.84 9.23
N GLN A 165 11.00 -8.52 9.25
CA GLN A 165 11.95 -7.86 10.15
C GLN A 165 11.42 -7.72 11.58
N ALA A 166 10.10 -7.71 11.79
CA ALA A 166 9.50 -7.59 13.12
C ALA A 166 9.54 -8.89 13.96
N GLU A 167 9.75 -10.05 13.35
CA GLU A 167 9.69 -11.37 14.03
C GLU A 167 11.02 -12.13 14.13
N ARG A 168 12.17 -11.51 13.78
CA ARG A 168 13.46 -12.07 14.22
C ARG A 168 13.72 -11.62 15.66
N PRO A 169 13.66 -12.50 16.67
CA PRO A 169 14.36 -12.23 17.91
C PRO A 169 15.85 -12.16 17.56
N GLU A 170 16.36 -10.93 17.42
CA GLU A 170 17.78 -10.62 17.48
C GLU A 170 18.34 -11.31 18.71
N THR A 171 18.96 -12.46 18.49
CA THR A 171 19.76 -13.15 19.50
C THR A 171 20.80 -12.17 19.98
N SER A 172 20.61 -11.72 21.22
CA SER A 172 21.49 -10.82 21.94
C SER A 172 22.95 -11.23 21.77
N ARG A 173 23.74 -10.35 21.15
CA ARG A 173 25.18 -10.30 21.38
C ARG A 173 25.58 -8.85 21.65
N PRO A 174 26.51 -8.64 22.61
CA PRO A 174 26.58 -7.42 23.38
C PRO A 174 27.20 -6.28 22.57
N LEU A 175 26.67 -5.08 22.81
CA LEU A 175 27.20 -3.82 22.33
C LEU A 175 28.57 -3.58 22.98
N VAL A 176 29.65 -4.06 22.36
CA VAL A 176 31.01 -3.61 22.68
C VAL A 176 31.19 -2.26 21.99
N LEU A 177 31.12 -1.21 22.81
CA LEU A 177 31.52 0.15 22.48
C LEU A 177 32.98 0.14 21.98
N ALA A 178 33.19 0.25 20.68
CA ALA A 178 34.51 0.45 20.09
C ALA A 178 34.55 1.77 19.32
N THR A 179 34.98 2.80 20.04
CA THR A 179 35.43 4.09 19.54
C THR A 179 36.46 3.92 18.42
N LEU A 180 36.19 4.50 17.24
CA LEU A 180 37.20 4.77 16.22
C LEU A 180 37.32 6.29 16.07
N MET A 181 38.18 6.88 16.91
CA MET A 181 38.83 8.15 16.62
C MET A 181 40.21 7.81 16.05
N SER A 182 40.46 8.18 14.80
CA SER A 182 41.82 8.25 14.26
C SER A 182 42.22 9.70 14.08
N ALA A 183 43.36 10.00 14.70
CA ALA A 183 44.04 11.26 14.87
C ALA A 183 44.30 12.08 13.60
N LEU A 184 44.40 13.40 13.79
CA LEU A 184 45.45 14.23 13.19
C LEU A 184 45.49 15.61 13.87
N GLY A 185 46.69 16.08 14.24
CA GLY A 185 46.97 17.51 14.39
C GLY A 185 47.56 17.97 15.72
N VAL A 186 48.88 17.82 15.85
CA VAL A 186 49.77 18.40 16.87
C VAL A 186 49.73 19.94 16.84
N LEU A 187 49.72 20.60 18.01
CA LEU A 187 50.66 21.70 18.35
C LEU A 187 50.52 22.15 19.82
N ALA A 188 51.66 22.17 20.49
CA ALA A 188 51.87 22.53 21.88
C ALA A 188 51.90 24.05 22.08
N VAL A 189 51.37 24.55 23.21
CA VAL A 189 51.83 25.80 23.82
C VAL A 189 51.89 25.64 25.34
N TRP A 190 53.06 26.01 25.85
CA TRP A 190 53.50 26.09 27.25
C TRP A 190 52.62 26.97 28.15
N ALA A 191 52.53 26.65 29.45
CA ALA A 191 52.94 27.55 30.55
C ALA A 191 52.71 26.98 31.97
N VAL A 192 53.82 26.68 32.66
CA VAL A 192 54.21 27.24 33.98
C VAL A 192 53.17 27.20 35.13
N ARG A 193 53.40 26.38 36.17
CA ARG A 193 53.93 26.85 37.48
C ARG A 193 54.22 25.71 38.47
N ARG A 194 55.33 25.89 39.19
CA ARG A 194 55.90 25.03 40.24
C ARG A 194 55.08 25.03 41.53
N PHE A 195 55.21 23.92 42.27
CA PHE A 195 55.07 23.82 43.72
C PHE A 195 55.72 24.97 44.47
N ARG A 196 54.96 25.62 45.36
CA ARG A 196 55.13 25.54 46.82
C ARG A 196 53.96 26.22 47.52
#